data_AF-A0A396IYS5-F1
#
_entry.id   AF-A0A396IYS5-F1
#
_cell.length_a   1.000
_cell.length_b   1.000
_cell.length_c   1.000
_cell.angle_alpha   90.00
_cell.angle_beta   90.00
_cell.angle_gamma   90.00
#
_symmetry.space_group_name_H-M   'P 1'
#
loop_
_entity.id
_entity.type
_entity.pdbx_description
1 polymer ?
#
loop_
_entity_poly.entity_id
_entity_poly.type
_entity_poly.pdbx_seq_one_letter_code
_entity_poly.pdbx_strand_id
1 'polypeptide(L)'
;MLIFCTSFTEDHPNPAIDGRSLQFLRVEQTDELESHGNDILVNLLASSDPSKDVLDIIQNHIIPHCKGDNVVTINGSHVVLLEQLMRISPHIKPHVQEEALKLVLNLKAYISENTENSVVVLGYLLLLSIYGLVPYFDKDEILKYFGFVAQHKIAVELFGMMGLTHKISGMLA
;
A
#
# COMPACT_ATOMS: atom_id res chain seq x y z
N MET A 1 -15.24 -28.68 -65.73
CA MET A 1 -16.42 -28.41 -64.87
C MET A 1 -15.93 -28.46 -63.42
N LEU A 2 -16.27 -27.42 -62.65
CA LEU A 2 -15.99 -27.23 -61.21
C LEU A 2 -16.47 -28.46 -60.41
N ILE A 3 -15.89 -28.86 -59.26
CA ILE A 3 -16.03 -28.23 -57.93
C ILE A 3 -14.92 -28.78 -56.98
N PHE A 4 -14.20 -27.88 -56.29
CA PHE A 4 -13.55 -28.06 -54.98
C PHE A 4 -14.65 -27.90 -53.89
N CYS A 5 -14.67 -28.56 -52.73
CA CYS A 5 -13.63 -28.57 -51.72
C CYS A 5 -13.90 -29.66 -50.68
N THR A 6 -12.80 -30.07 -50.04
CA THR A 6 -12.60 -31.24 -49.19
C THR A 6 -13.01 -31.05 -47.73
N SER A 7 -13.42 -32.15 -47.12
CA SER A 7 -13.58 -32.40 -45.68
C SER A 7 -12.25 -32.27 -44.92
N PHE A 8 -12.29 -31.84 -43.66
CA PHE A 8 -11.24 -32.14 -42.68
C PHE A 8 -11.82 -32.11 -41.25
N THR A 9 -11.70 -33.22 -40.54
CA THR A 9 -12.04 -33.40 -39.12
C THR A 9 -10.77 -33.71 -38.33
N GLU A 10 -10.78 -33.28 -37.06
CA GLU A 10 -9.84 -33.60 -35.96
C GLU A 10 -8.47 -32.89 -36.06
N ASP A 11 -7.90 -32.33 -35.00
CA ASP A 11 -7.84 -32.80 -33.62
C ASP A 11 -7.50 -31.62 -32.68
N HIS A 12 -8.02 -31.62 -31.44
CA HIS A 12 -7.75 -30.57 -30.45
C HIS A 12 -6.37 -30.76 -29.80
N PRO A 13 -5.45 -29.77 -29.82
CA PRO A 13 -4.33 -29.77 -28.89
C PRO A 13 -4.79 -29.10 -27.59
N ASN A 14 -4.94 -29.90 -26.55
CA ASN A 14 -5.04 -29.44 -25.17
C ASN A 14 -3.77 -28.64 -24.81
N PRO A 15 -3.83 -27.35 -24.45
CA PRO A 15 -2.68 -26.70 -23.87
C PRO A 15 -2.62 -27.15 -22.41
N ALA A 16 -1.72 -28.09 -22.13
CA ALA A 16 -1.26 -28.29 -20.77
C ALA A 16 -0.75 -26.92 -20.26
N ILE A 17 -1.54 -26.30 -19.38
CA ILE A 17 -1.11 -25.13 -18.62
C ILE A 17 0.03 -25.61 -17.74
N ASP A 18 1.26 -25.43 -18.24
CA ASP A 18 2.45 -25.55 -17.43
C ASP A 18 2.35 -24.51 -16.31
N GLY A 19 2.22 -24.99 -15.08
CA GLY A 19 2.03 -24.20 -13.85
C GLY A 19 3.23 -23.33 -13.48
N ARG A 20 4.09 -23.00 -14.45
CA ARG A 20 5.33 -22.24 -14.28
C ARG A 20 5.17 -20.74 -14.51
N SER A 21 4.05 -20.29 -15.09
CA SER A 21 3.84 -18.86 -15.43
C SER A 21 3.50 -17.94 -14.25
N LEU A 22 3.33 -18.46 -13.02
CA LEU A 22 3.09 -17.61 -11.85
C LEU A 22 4.37 -17.10 -11.17
N GLN A 23 5.55 -17.54 -11.62
CA GLN A 23 6.81 -17.19 -10.97
C GLN A 23 7.47 -15.92 -11.53
N PHE A 24 7.10 -15.50 -12.74
CA PHE A 24 7.80 -14.42 -13.45
C PHE A 24 7.34 -13.00 -13.08
N LEU A 25 6.10 -12.82 -12.63
CA LEU A 25 5.58 -11.49 -12.27
C LEU A 25 5.98 -11.04 -10.86
N ARG A 26 6.55 -11.93 -10.04
CA ARG A 26 6.90 -11.63 -8.66
C ARG A 26 8.29 -11.02 -8.51
N VAL A 27 9.23 -11.26 -9.44
CA VAL A 27 10.66 -11.04 -9.18
C VAL A 27 11.12 -9.61 -9.48
N GLU A 28 10.64 -8.95 -10.54
CA GLU A 28 11.25 -7.67 -10.95
C GLU A 28 10.79 -6.44 -10.14
N GLN A 29 9.55 -6.41 -9.64
CA GLN A 29 9.07 -5.32 -8.75
C GLN A 29 9.47 -5.53 -7.28
N THR A 30 9.72 -6.78 -6.86
CA THR A 30 10.16 -7.06 -5.50
C THR A 30 11.63 -6.72 -5.32
N ASP A 31 12.50 -7.02 -6.28
CA ASP A 31 13.95 -6.73 -6.15
C ASP A 31 14.26 -5.23 -5.98
N GLU A 32 13.59 -4.34 -6.71
CA GLU A 32 13.83 -2.89 -6.64
C GLU A 32 13.25 -2.25 -5.35
N LEU A 33 12.06 -2.71 -4.93
CA LEU A 33 11.41 -2.30 -3.68
C LEU A 33 12.15 -2.87 -2.45
N GLU A 34 12.67 -4.09 -2.53
CA GLU A 34 13.49 -4.73 -1.51
C GLU A 34 14.85 -4.04 -1.38
N SER A 35 15.49 -3.65 -2.50
CA SER A 35 16.73 -2.87 -2.48
C SER A 35 16.53 -1.51 -1.79
N HIS A 36 15.48 -0.76 -2.15
CA HIS A 36 15.24 0.54 -1.54
C HIS A 36 14.77 0.44 -0.08
N GLY A 37 13.98 -0.58 0.25
CA GLY A 37 13.57 -0.89 1.62
C GLY A 37 14.75 -1.22 2.54
N ASN A 38 15.78 -1.89 2.01
CA ASN A 38 16.99 -2.22 2.77
C ASN A 38 17.80 -0.97 3.17
N ASP A 39 17.94 0.02 2.28
CA ASP A 39 18.63 1.27 2.60
C ASP A 39 17.88 2.08 3.66
N ILE A 40 16.55 2.15 3.56
CA ILE A 40 15.70 2.78 4.57
C ILE A 40 15.85 2.07 5.93
N LEU A 41 15.85 0.73 5.92
CA LEU A 41 16.02 -0.08 7.12
C LEU A 41 17.36 0.19 7.81
N VAL A 42 18.46 0.27 7.05
CA VAL A 42 19.79 0.58 7.59
C VAL A 42 19.81 1.95 8.25
N ASN A 43 19.19 2.96 7.63
CA ASN A 43 19.11 4.31 8.18
C ASN A 43 18.28 4.34 9.48
N LEU A 44 17.14 3.64 9.52
CA LEU A 44 16.31 3.56 10.72
C LEU A 44 17.02 2.85 11.88
N LEU A 45 17.78 1.78 11.59
CA LEU A 45 18.57 1.08 12.60
C LEU A 45 19.72 1.93 13.16
N ALA A 46 20.24 2.88 12.38
CA ALA A 46 21.26 3.82 12.82
C ALA A 46 20.70 5.02 13.60
N SER A 47 19.37 5.23 13.56
CA SER A 47 18.73 6.34 14.27
C SER A 47 18.64 6.09 15.78
N SER A 48 18.80 7.16 16.55
CA SER A 48 18.58 7.16 18.00
C SER A 48 17.09 7.20 18.40
N ASP A 49 16.22 7.65 17.49
CA ASP A 49 14.77 7.69 17.68
C ASP A 49 14.04 7.50 16.34
N PRO A 50 14.09 6.28 15.78
CA PRO A 50 13.51 6.02 14.46
C PRO A 50 11.99 6.30 14.43
N SER A 51 11.29 6.17 15.55
CA SER A 51 9.88 6.54 15.63
C SER A 51 9.65 8.03 15.44
N LYS A 52 10.46 8.89 16.07
CA LYS A 52 10.35 10.33 15.92
C LYS A 52 10.74 10.78 14.50
N ASP A 53 11.84 10.25 13.98
CA ASP A 53 12.32 10.61 12.63
C ASP A 53 11.28 10.29 11.55
N VAL A 54 10.64 9.11 11.61
CA VAL A 54 9.58 8.74 10.67
C VAL A 54 8.38 9.68 10.79
N LEU A 55 7.99 10.03 12.00
CA LEU A 55 6.87 10.94 12.23
C LEU A 55 7.16 12.33 11.66
N ASP A 56 8.37 12.85 11.88
CA ASP A 56 8.82 14.14 11.36
C ASP A 56 8.87 14.14 9.82
N ILE A 57 9.34 13.06 9.19
CA ILE A 57 9.33 12.91 7.73
C ILE A 57 7.89 13.01 7.18
N ILE A 58 6.95 12.29 7.79
CA ILE A 58 5.54 12.29 7.35
C ILE A 58 4.93 13.69 7.52
N GLN A 59 5.16 14.34 8.66
CA GLN A 59 4.59 15.66 8.96
C GLN A 59 5.19 16.77 8.10
N ASN A 60 6.45 16.66 7.69
CA ASN A 60 7.11 17.62 6.80
C ASN A 60 6.59 17.55 5.36
N HIS A 61 5.91 16.46 4.97
CA HIS A 61 5.26 16.34 3.67
C HIS A 61 3.90 17.06 3.66
N ILE A 62 3.96 18.37 3.51
CA ILE A 62 2.78 19.24 3.43
C ILE A 62 2.35 19.40 1.97
N ILE A 63 1.13 18.95 1.63
CA ILE A 63 0.51 19.26 0.34
C ILE A 63 -0.36 20.51 0.51
N PRO A 64 -0.18 21.57 -0.31
CA PRO A 64 -1.07 22.72 -0.29
C PRO A 64 -2.47 22.29 -0.76
N HIS A 65 -3.48 22.35 0.11
CA HIS A 65 -4.86 22.18 -0.31
C HIS A 65 -5.43 23.49 -0.86
N CYS A 66 -6.17 23.40 -1.97
CA CYS A 66 -6.80 24.54 -2.66
C CYS A 66 -7.84 25.31 -1.82
N LYS A 67 -8.14 24.87 -0.59
CA LYS A 67 -9.12 25.49 0.32
C LYS A 67 -8.54 25.94 1.67
N GLY A 68 -7.22 26.11 1.74
CA GLY A 68 -6.60 26.97 2.77
C GLY A 68 -6.23 26.31 4.09
N ASP A 69 -6.25 24.98 4.20
CA ASP A 69 -5.63 24.29 5.33
C ASP A 69 -4.68 23.19 4.84
N ASN A 70 -3.44 23.21 5.33
CA ASN A 70 -2.38 22.32 4.90
C ASN A 70 -2.59 20.93 5.53
N VAL A 71 -3.21 19.99 4.80
CA VAL A 71 -3.46 18.64 5.31
C VAL A 71 -2.24 17.74 5.07
N VAL A 72 -1.72 17.16 6.15
CA VAL A 72 -0.70 16.11 6.06
C VAL A 72 -1.35 14.86 5.49
N THR A 73 -0.75 14.27 4.46
CA THR A 73 -1.23 13.04 3.83
C THR A 73 -0.15 11.96 3.76
N ILE A 74 -0.57 10.73 3.50
CA ILE A 74 0.31 9.57 3.35
C ILE A 74 0.33 9.15 1.88
N ASN A 75 1.53 8.93 1.34
CA ASN A 75 1.75 8.37 0.02
C ASN A 75 2.48 7.01 0.12
N GLY A 76 2.78 6.39 -1.03
CA GLY A 76 3.42 5.08 -1.08
C GLY A 76 4.78 5.02 -0.40
N SER A 77 5.62 6.06 -0.50
CA SER A 77 6.94 6.06 0.16
C SER A 77 6.83 6.14 1.68
N HIS A 78 5.84 6.87 2.21
CA HIS A 78 5.54 6.86 3.65
C HIS A 78 5.07 5.48 4.13
N VAL A 79 4.30 4.74 3.33
CA VAL A 79 3.89 3.37 3.66
C VAL A 79 5.11 2.46 3.77
N VAL A 80 6.02 2.48 2.80
CA VAL A 80 7.27 1.69 2.85
C VAL A 80 8.09 2.02 4.09
N LEU A 81 8.20 3.31 4.43
CA LEU A 81 8.90 3.77 5.64
C LEU A 81 8.24 3.22 6.93
N LEU A 82 6.91 3.29 7.01
CA LEU A 82 6.14 2.76 8.15
C LEU A 82 6.23 1.24 8.25
N GLU A 83 6.25 0.51 7.14
CA GLU A 83 6.46 -0.95 7.13
C GLU A 83 7.84 -1.33 7.68
N GLN A 84 8.90 -0.60 7.31
CA GLN A 84 10.23 -0.83 7.90
C GLN A 84 10.26 -0.49 9.39
N LEU A 85 9.59 0.58 9.80
CA LEU A 85 9.47 0.94 11.22
C LEU A 85 8.73 -0.15 12.03
N MET A 86 7.64 -0.69 11.48
CA MET A 86 6.91 -1.81 12.07
C MET A 86 7.79 -3.05 12.23
N ARG A 87 8.66 -3.33 11.24
CA ARG A 87 9.58 -4.47 11.26
C ARG A 87 10.61 -4.38 12.38
N ILE A 88 11.17 -3.19 12.62
CA ILE A 88 12.16 -3.00 13.71
C ILE A 88 11.51 -2.81 15.08
N SER A 89 10.22 -2.46 15.12
CA SER A 89 9.39 -2.35 16.34
C SER A 89 10.10 -1.58 17.47
N PRO A 90 10.43 -0.30 17.27
CA PRO A 90 11.20 0.45 18.25
C PRO A 90 10.32 0.78 19.47
N HIS A 91 10.98 1.09 20.59
CA HIS A 91 10.26 1.60 21.75
C HIS A 91 9.72 3.01 21.49
N ILE A 92 8.41 3.19 21.59
CA ILE A 92 7.74 4.47 21.35
C ILE A 92 7.74 5.30 22.64
N LYS A 93 8.37 6.46 22.59
CA LYS A 93 8.40 7.39 23.72
C LYS A 93 7.04 8.10 23.88
N PRO A 94 6.60 8.44 25.11
CA PRO A 94 5.29 9.06 25.34
C PRO A 94 5.02 10.33 24.53
N HIS A 95 6.00 11.23 24.40
CA HIS A 95 5.83 12.45 23.62
C HIS A 95 5.66 12.17 22.12
N VAL A 96 6.36 11.17 21.58
CA VAL A 96 6.23 10.73 20.19
C VAL A 96 4.84 10.12 19.96
N GLN A 97 4.33 9.34 20.92
CA GLN A 97 2.97 8.79 20.85
C GLN A 97 1.91 9.89 20.83
N GLU A 98 2.07 10.96 21.63
CA GLU A 98 1.14 12.09 21.64
C GLU A 98 1.12 12.84 20.29
N GLU A 99 2.29 13.05 19.69
CA GLU A 99 2.38 13.65 18.36
C GLU A 99 1.79 12.76 17.27
N ALA A 100 2.03 11.45 17.34
CA ALA A 100 1.43 10.48 16.42
C ALA A 100 -0.10 10.47 16.55
N LEU A 101 -0.64 10.62 17.76
CA LEU A 101 -2.08 10.74 17.99
C LEU A 101 -2.67 11.97 17.28
N LYS A 102 -1.99 13.13 17.33
CA LYS A 102 -2.42 14.34 16.61
C LYS A 102 -2.45 14.12 15.09
N LEU A 103 -1.41 13.48 14.55
CA LEU A 103 -1.34 13.15 13.13
C LEU A 103 -2.48 12.20 12.70
N VAL A 104 -2.70 11.14 13.47
CA VAL A 104 -3.74 10.14 13.18
C VAL A 104 -5.14 10.75 13.23
N LEU A 105 -5.41 11.69 14.15
CA LEU A 105 -6.69 12.42 14.19
C LEU A 105 -6.90 13.27 12.94
N ASN A 106 -5.86 13.94 12.44
CA ASN A 106 -5.94 14.71 11.18
C ASN A 106 -6.19 13.78 9.98
N LEU A 107 -5.49 12.65 9.91
CA LEU A 107 -5.69 11.67 8.85
C LEU A 107 -7.10 11.05 8.90
N LYS A 108 -7.64 10.80 10.10
CA LYS A 108 -9.01 10.33 10.25
C LYS A 108 -10.02 11.30 9.67
N ALA A 109 -9.87 12.60 9.94
CA ALA A 109 -10.71 13.64 9.36
C ALA A 109 -10.61 13.64 7.83
N TYR A 110 -9.38 13.59 7.30
CA TYR A 110 -9.14 13.50 5.85
C TYR A 110 -9.80 12.26 5.22
N ILE A 111 -9.64 11.08 5.82
CA ILE A 111 -10.24 9.83 5.35
C ILE A 111 -11.77 9.92 5.36
N SER A 112 -12.36 10.58 6.36
CA SER A 112 -13.81 10.75 6.43
C SER A 112 -14.37 11.59 5.27
N GLU A 113 -13.57 12.52 4.75
CA GLU A 113 -13.91 13.36 3.59
C GLU A 113 -13.53 12.70 2.25
N ASN A 114 -12.50 11.85 2.22
CA ASN A 114 -11.89 11.28 1.02
C ASN A 114 -11.64 9.77 1.16
N THR A 115 -12.70 8.99 1.35
CA THR A 115 -12.61 7.55 1.70
C THR A 115 -12.01 6.63 0.63
N GLU A 116 -11.72 7.12 -0.57
CA GLU A 116 -11.29 6.29 -1.72
C GLU A 116 -9.78 5.99 -1.76
N ASN A 117 -8.97 6.66 -0.93
CA ASN A 117 -7.52 6.49 -0.96
C ASN A 117 -7.03 5.36 -0.04
N SER A 118 -6.86 4.17 -0.61
CA SER A 118 -6.39 2.96 0.09
C SER A 118 -4.99 3.09 0.69
N VAL A 119 -4.10 3.89 0.09
CA VAL A 119 -2.75 4.15 0.59
C VAL A 119 -2.80 4.95 1.89
N VAL A 120 -3.63 6.00 1.93
CA VAL A 120 -3.82 6.81 3.15
C VAL A 120 -4.44 5.97 4.27
N VAL A 121 -5.44 5.14 3.95
CA VAL A 121 -6.05 4.24 4.95
C VAL A 121 -5.06 3.21 5.47
N LEU A 122 -4.22 2.62 4.61
CA LEU A 122 -3.17 1.69 5.05
C LEU A 122 -2.15 2.37 5.96
N GLY A 123 -1.68 3.57 5.61
CA GLY A 123 -0.77 4.32 6.45
C GLY A 123 -1.36 4.71 7.80
N TYR A 124 -2.64 5.10 7.83
CA TYR A 124 -3.37 5.34 9.08
C TYR A 124 -3.38 4.09 9.99
N LEU A 125 -3.65 2.90 9.43
CA LEU A 125 -3.65 1.64 10.18
C LEU A 125 -2.24 1.26 10.69
N LEU A 126 -1.20 1.51 9.89
CA LEU A 126 0.19 1.31 10.29
C LEU A 126 0.56 2.23 11.47
N LEU A 127 0.21 3.52 11.40
CA LEU A 127 0.42 4.47 12.50
C LEU A 127 -0.31 4.02 13.78
N LEU A 128 -1.56 3.58 13.67
CA LEU A 128 -2.30 3.08 14.84
C LEU A 128 -1.60 1.89 15.50
N SER A 129 -1.06 0.96 14.71
CA SER A 129 -0.39 -0.23 15.23
C SER A 129 0.97 0.10 15.84
N ILE A 130 1.83 0.79 15.10
CA ILE A 130 3.22 1.06 15.50
C ILE A 130 3.26 1.90 16.78
N TYR A 131 2.42 2.94 16.86
CA TYR A 131 2.42 3.87 17.99
C TYR A 131 1.48 3.44 19.13
N GLY A 132 0.88 2.24 19.05
CA GLY A 132 0.04 1.68 20.11
C GLY A 132 -1.23 2.50 20.37
N LEU A 133 -1.83 3.06 19.32
CA LEU A 133 -2.94 4.00 19.43
C LEU A 133 -4.33 3.35 19.30
N VAL A 134 -4.41 2.07 18.92
CA VAL A 134 -5.69 1.34 18.77
C VAL A 134 -6.67 1.54 19.94
N PRO A 135 -6.26 1.57 21.23
CA PRO A 135 -7.19 1.76 22.35
C PRO A 135 -7.95 3.09 22.37
N TYR A 136 -7.49 4.11 21.62
CA TYR A 136 -8.13 5.44 21.58
C TYR A 136 -9.24 5.55 20.52
N PHE A 137 -9.47 4.50 19.73
CA PHE A 137 -10.36 4.53 18.57
C PHE A 137 -11.40 3.41 18.62
N ASP A 138 -12.49 3.61 17.88
CA ASP A 138 -13.55 2.61 17.75
C ASP A 138 -13.04 1.39 16.96
N LYS A 139 -13.21 0.19 17.52
CA LYS A 139 -12.68 -1.04 16.93
C LYS A 139 -13.43 -1.47 15.68
N ASP A 140 -14.74 -1.21 15.61
CA ASP A 140 -15.55 -1.58 14.45
C ASP A 140 -15.20 -0.70 13.25
N GLU A 141 -14.92 0.59 13.51
CA GLU A 141 -14.39 1.52 12.51
C GLU A 141 -13.01 1.08 11.99
N ILE A 142 -12.09 0.68 12.87
CA ILE A 142 -10.78 0.14 12.46
C ILE A 142 -10.95 -1.12 11.60
N LEU A 143 -11.85 -2.04 11.98
CA LEU A 143 -12.12 -3.26 11.20
C LEU A 143 -12.66 -2.95 9.80
N LYS A 144 -13.51 -1.93 9.68
CA LYS A 144 -13.99 -1.44 8.38
C LYS A 144 -12.84 -0.97 7.49
N TYR A 145 -11.88 -0.23 8.05
CA TYR A 145 -10.69 0.21 7.32
C TYR A 145 -9.80 -0.96 6.87
N PHE A 146 -9.60 -1.97 7.72
CA PHE A 146 -8.91 -3.20 7.31
C PHE A 146 -9.61 -3.89 6.14
N GLY A 147 -10.94 -4.01 6.20
CA GLY A 147 -11.74 -4.58 5.12
C GLY A 147 -11.56 -3.82 3.80
N PHE A 148 -11.60 -2.49 3.85
CA PHE A 148 -11.39 -1.62 2.68
C PHE A 148 -10.02 -1.84 2.04
N VAL A 149 -8.93 -1.81 2.82
CA VAL A 149 -7.57 -2.01 2.31
C VAL A 149 -7.38 -3.42 1.74
N ALA A 150 -7.92 -4.44 2.41
CA ALA A 150 -7.86 -5.82 1.92
C ALA A 150 -8.59 -5.99 0.58
N GLN A 151 -9.80 -5.43 0.45
CA GLN A 151 -10.56 -5.46 -0.80
C GLN A 151 -9.82 -4.74 -1.93
N HIS A 152 -9.26 -3.57 -1.66
CA HIS A 152 -8.47 -2.83 -2.65
C HIS A 152 -7.26 -3.64 -3.13
N LYS A 153 -6.51 -4.27 -2.21
CA LYS A 153 -5.38 -5.15 -2.56
C LYS A 153 -5.82 -6.30 -3.46
N ILE A 154 -6.90 -6.99 -3.11
CA ILE A 154 -7.45 -8.09 -3.90
C ILE A 154 -7.84 -7.62 -5.30
N ALA A 155 -8.50 -6.45 -5.40
CA ALA A 155 -8.89 -5.88 -6.69
C ALA A 155 -7.67 -5.60 -7.58
N VAL A 156 -6.62 -4.97 -7.02
CA VAL A 156 -5.36 -4.69 -7.75
C VAL A 156 -4.70 -5.98 -8.24
N GLU A 157 -4.60 -7.01 -7.39
CA GLU A 157 -4.03 -8.30 -7.77
C GLU A 157 -4.84 -8.98 -8.90
N LEU A 158 -6.18 -8.92 -8.82
CA LEU A 158 -7.06 -9.45 -9.85
C LEU A 158 -6.88 -8.72 -11.19
N PHE A 159 -6.76 -7.39 -11.18
CA PHE A 159 -6.45 -6.61 -12.39
C PHE A 159 -5.12 -7.03 -13.01
N GLY A 160 -4.09 -7.26 -12.18
CA GLY A 160 -2.79 -7.74 -12.63
C GLY A 160 -2.88 -9.12 -13.30
N MET A 161 -3.59 -10.07 -12.68
CA MET A 161 -3.81 -11.41 -13.23
C MET A 161 -4.57 -11.40 -14.57
N MET A 162 -5.49 -10.44 -14.76
CA MET A 162 -6.23 -10.28 -16.02
C MET A 162 -5.41 -9.61 -17.13
N GLY A 163 -4.13 -9.25 -16.89
CA GLY A 163 -3.29 -8.55 -17.85
C GLY A 163 -3.73 -7.10 -18.12
N LEU A 164 -4.57 -6.54 -17.23
CA LEU A 164 -5.12 -5.19 -17.36
C LEU A 164 -4.19 -4.09 -16.81
N THR A 165 -2.98 -4.46 -16.37
CA THR A 165 -2.02 -3.58 -15.71
C THR A 165 -1.61 -2.36 -16.55
N HIS A 166 -1.63 -2.49 -17.89
CA HIS A 166 -1.29 -1.42 -18.83
C HIS A 166 -2.33 -0.28 -18.91
N LYS A 167 -3.51 -0.42 -18.27
CA LYS A 167 -4.55 0.62 -18.21
C LYS A 167 -4.63 1.36 -16.86
N ILE A 168 -3.80 0.97 -15.89
CA ILE A 168 -3.95 1.40 -14.49
C ILE A 168 -3.33 2.78 -14.21
N SER A 169 -2.44 3.29 -15.07
CA SER A 169 -1.80 4.61 -14.88
C SER A 169 -2.78 5.80 -14.76
N GLY A 170 -4.08 5.61 -15.06
CA GLY A 170 -5.12 6.62 -14.86
C GLY A 170 -6.09 6.37 -13.68
N MET A 171 -5.98 5.25 -12.96
CA MET A 171 -6.93 4.87 -11.90
C MET A 171 -6.35 4.87 -10.47
N LEU A 172 -5.03 4.92 -10.31
CA LEU A 172 -4.33 4.88 -9.02
C LEU A 172 -3.75 6.25 -8.59
N ALA A 173 -4.16 7.35 -9.23
CA ALA A 173 -3.72 8.71 -8.91
C ALA A 173 -4.63 9.38 -7.87
#